data_AF-A0A352XT28-F1
#
_entry.id   AF-A0A352XT28-F1
#
_cell.length_a   1.000
_cell.length_b   1.000
_cell.length_c   1.000
_cell.angle_alpha   90.00
_cell.angle_beta   90.00
_cell.angle_gamma   90.00
#
_symmetry.space_group_name_H-M   'P 1'
#
loop_
_entity.id
_entity.type
_entity.pdbx_description
1 polymer ?
#
loop_
_entity_poly.entity_id
_entity_poly.type
_entity_poly.pdbx_seq_one_letter_code
_entity_poly.pdbx_strand_id
1 'polypeptide(L)'
;MRAILILNPFAGTSVMAETHQSEESNEEAILRGLRSYGIEPEVQYTTPEDAGKGLATKAADEGAELIIAAGGDGTIHAVASGLIERKSTLGIIPMGTMNNLAHSLGIPLPIEAACAIIAKGETRAIDVGKINDQVFIEVAGIGLEAALFPAAEAIKSPGVISTVHGVLNGLLTLLNFKPTKLKISFDDNTHHTYEAIQVTICNAPYYGAHFQVAPDIIMDDGELDVIIYRQFSKLAYIQHAISISQGRRVFQPKIRRRRVKSLSISSNHPVEIQADGLPHGHTPARVIVTSAALHVRVPTINTPGLHEGPELPGAQESSLLAGSQNKQ
;
A
#
# COMPACT_ATOMS: atom_id res chain seq x y z
N MET A 1 -19.99 -6.90 -18.87
CA MET A 1 -19.05 -7.07 -17.76
C MET A 1 -19.84 -7.08 -16.47
N ARG A 2 -19.77 -8.16 -15.67
CA ARG A 2 -20.40 -8.17 -14.33
C ARG A 2 -19.50 -7.39 -13.37
N ALA A 3 -20.04 -6.35 -12.75
CA ALA A 3 -19.33 -5.50 -11.80
C ALA A 3 -19.99 -5.54 -10.42
N ILE A 4 -19.19 -5.59 -9.36
CA ILE A 4 -19.65 -5.50 -7.96
C ILE A 4 -18.99 -4.29 -7.31
N LEU A 5 -19.76 -3.47 -6.62
CA LEU A 5 -19.29 -2.40 -5.76
C LEU A 5 -19.37 -2.86 -4.31
N ILE A 6 -18.23 -2.97 -3.64
CA ILE A 6 -18.14 -3.25 -2.21
C ILE A 6 -17.90 -1.91 -1.50
N LEU A 7 -18.93 -1.40 -0.84
CA LEU A 7 -18.95 -0.09 -0.21
C LEU A 7 -18.87 -0.21 1.31
N ASN A 8 -17.95 0.54 1.91
CA ASN A 8 -17.96 0.82 3.34
C ASN A 8 -18.76 2.10 3.62
N PRO A 9 -19.98 2.01 4.19
CA PRO A 9 -20.84 3.17 4.39
C PRO A 9 -20.31 4.16 5.44
N PHE A 10 -19.32 3.76 6.24
CA PHE A 10 -18.72 4.60 7.29
C PHE A 10 -17.40 5.26 6.84
N ALA A 11 -16.89 4.94 5.66
CA ALA A 11 -15.66 5.56 5.15
C ALA A 11 -15.87 7.07 4.86
N GLY A 12 -14.82 7.88 5.06
CA GLY A 12 -14.85 9.33 4.86
C GLY A 12 -15.43 10.14 6.04
N THR A 13 -15.85 9.48 7.12
CA THR A 13 -16.44 10.15 8.31
C THR A 13 -15.43 10.55 9.39
N SER A 14 -14.15 10.21 9.22
CA SER A 14 -13.09 10.55 10.18
C SER A 14 -12.80 12.06 10.16
N VAL A 15 -12.44 12.64 11.32
CA VAL A 15 -12.07 14.06 11.45
C VAL A 15 -10.91 14.48 10.53
N MET A 16 -10.10 13.52 10.07
CA MET A 16 -8.97 13.74 9.16
C MET A 16 -9.29 13.48 7.69
N ALA A 17 -10.50 13.02 7.35
CA ALA A 17 -10.92 12.90 5.96
C ALA A 17 -11.39 14.27 5.47
N GLU A 18 -10.85 14.73 4.33
CA GLU A 18 -11.32 15.96 3.68
C GLU A 18 -12.79 15.79 3.28
N THR A 19 -13.69 16.35 4.08
CA THR A 19 -15.14 16.24 3.87
C THR A 19 -15.58 17.42 3.01
N HIS A 20 -15.81 17.18 1.73
CA HIS A 20 -16.63 18.08 0.93
C HIS A 20 -18.09 17.89 1.34
N GLN A 21 -18.71 18.94 1.87
CA GLN A 21 -20.14 18.98 2.18
C GLN A 21 -20.93 19.02 0.86
N SER A 22 -21.17 17.87 0.24
CA SER A 22 -22.20 17.69 -0.79
C SER A 22 -23.51 17.23 -0.14
N GLU A 23 -24.65 17.68 -0.65
CA GLU A 23 -25.97 17.14 -0.27
C GLU A 23 -26.16 15.69 -0.74
N GLU A 24 -25.39 15.29 -1.75
CA GLU A 24 -25.36 13.95 -2.32
C GLU A 24 -24.50 13.00 -1.47
N SER A 25 -24.98 11.77 -1.30
CA SER A 25 -24.23 10.70 -0.62
C SER A 25 -23.08 10.18 -1.49
N ASN A 26 -22.00 9.67 -0.84
CA ASN A 26 -20.88 9.06 -1.57
C ASN A 26 -21.33 7.92 -2.49
N GLU A 27 -22.33 7.12 -2.09
CA GLU A 27 -22.87 6.04 -2.91
C GLU A 27 -23.52 6.57 -4.20
N GLU A 28 -24.35 7.61 -4.11
CA GLU A 28 -24.98 8.24 -5.28
C GLU A 28 -23.93 8.82 -6.24
N ALA A 29 -22.91 9.50 -5.70
CA ALA A 29 -21.81 10.05 -6.48
C ALA A 29 -21.04 8.94 -7.24
N ILE A 30 -20.73 7.83 -6.55
CA ILE A 30 -20.06 6.66 -7.14
C ILE A 30 -20.93 6.05 -8.25
N LEU A 31 -22.19 5.76 -7.96
CA LEU A 31 -23.10 5.12 -8.91
C LEU A 31 -23.33 6.00 -10.14
N ARG A 32 -23.50 7.32 -9.96
CA ARG A 32 -23.58 8.27 -11.07
C ARG A 32 -22.28 8.29 -11.89
N GLY A 33 -21.13 8.35 -11.22
CA GLY A 33 -19.82 8.35 -11.87
C GLY A 33 -19.60 7.11 -12.73
N LEU A 34 -19.88 5.92 -12.18
CA LEU A 34 -19.77 4.65 -12.91
C LEU A 34 -20.79 4.53 -14.05
N ARG A 35 -22.05 4.92 -13.82
CA ARG A 35 -23.10 4.90 -14.86
C ARG A 35 -22.80 5.82 -16.03
N SER A 36 -22.12 6.95 -15.80
CA SER A 36 -21.68 7.86 -16.88
C SER A 36 -20.72 7.18 -17.88
N TYR A 37 -20.10 6.08 -17.47
CA TYR A 37 -19.24 5.22 -18.30
C TYR A 37 -19.89 3.89 -18.70
N GLY A 38 -21.19 3.72 -18.44
CA GLY A 38 -21.92 2.48 -18.75
C GLY A 38 -21.61 1.31 -17.80
N ILE A 39 -21.07 1.58 -16.61
CA ILE A 39 -20.82 0.57 -15.58
C ILE A 39 -21.96 0.62 -14.57
N GLU A 40 -22.74 -0.45 -14.49
CA GLU A 40 -23.82 -0.63 -13.52
C GLU A 40 -23.46 -1.76 -12.55
N PRO A 41 -22.85 -1.45 -11.40
CA PRO A 41 -22.45 -2.48 -10.44
C PRO A 41 -23.63 -2.94 -9.56
N GLU A 42 -23.61 -4.21 -9.15
CA GLU A 42 -24.37 -4.66 -7.99
C GLU A 42 -23.69 -4.11 -6.72
N VAL A 43 -24.46 -3.51 -5.81
CA VAL A 43 -23.90 -2.92 -4.58
C VAL A 43 -23.97 -3.92 -3.44
N GLN A 44 -22.86 -4.11 -2.76
CA GLN A 44 -22.72 -4.88 -1.54
C GLN A 44 -22.04 -4.02 -0.47
N TYR A 45 -22.42 -4.21 0.78
CA TYR A 45 -21.94 -3.39 1.88
C TYR A 45 -21.05 -4.22 2.81
N THR A 46 -19.94 -3.64 3.24
CA THR A 46 -19.09 -4.24 4.28
C THR A 46 -19.84 -4.33 5.61
N THR A 47 -19.53 -5.33 6.41
CA THR A 47 -20.01 -5.44 7.80
C THR A 47 -18.83 -5.46 8.77
N PRO A 48 -19.04 -5.32 10.09
CA PRO A 48 -17.98 -5.51 11.08
C PRO A 48 -17.30 -6.88 10.99
N GLU A 49 -18.01 -7.91 10.54
CA GLU A 49 -17.52 -9.28 10.39
C GLU A 49 -16.81 -9.51 9.04
N ASP A 50 -17.18 -8.75 8.00
CA ASP A 50 -16.54 -8.81 6.69
C ASP A 50 -16.28 -7.41 6.13
N ALA A 51 -15.03 -6.97 6.28
CA ALA A 51 -14.54 -5.70 5.73
C ALA A 51 -14.47 -5.68 4.19
N GLY A 52 -14.84 -6.78 3.51
CA GLY A 52 -14.96 -6.88 2.05
C GLY A 52 -14.23 -8.09 1.45
N LYS A 53 -13.46 -8.84 2.23
CA LYS A 53 -12.67 -9.98 1.74
C LYS A 53 -13.56 -11.14 1.31
N GLY A 54 -14.55 -11.50 2.12
CA GLY A 54 -15.47 -12.60 1.83
C GLY A 54 -16.38 -12.24 0.65
N LEU A 55 -16.92 -11.02 0.66
CA LEU A 55 -17.69 -10.44 -0.45
C LEU A 55 -16.92 -10.50 -1.78
N ALA A 56 -15.67 -10.00 -1.80
CA ALA A 56 -14.83 -9.97 -3.00
C ALA A 56 -14.50 -11.38 -3.51
N THR A 57 -14.13 -12.28 -2.59
CA THR A 57 -13.85 -13.68 -2.90
C THR A 57 -15.05 -14.33 -3.57
N LYS A 58 -16.23 -14.23 -2.94
CA LYS A 58 -17.46 -14.82 -3.45
C LYS A 58 -17.85 -14.24 -4.81
N ALA A 59 -17.83 -12.92 -4.95
CA ALA A 59 -18.15 -12.24 -6.21
C ALA A 59 -17.25 -12.71 -7.36
N ALA A 60 -15.94 -12.79 -7.11
CA ALA A 60 -14.96 -13.23 -8.09
C ALA A 60 -15.13 -14.71 -8.46
N ASP A 61 -15.39 -15.58 -7.49
CA ASP A 61 -15.63 -17.01 -7.70
C ASP A 61 -16.95 -17.26 -8.48
N GLU A 62 -17.93 -16.36 -8.34
CA GLU A 62 -19.17 -16.33 -9.14
C GLU A 62 -18.99 -15.63 -10.51
N GLY A 63 -17.77 -15.29 -10.91
CA GLY A 63 -17.46 -14.77 -12.24
C GLY A 63 -17.65 -13.27 -12.42
N ALA A 64 -17.68 -12.47 -11.34
CA ALA A 64 -17.58 -11.02 -11.49
C ALA A 64 -16.21 -10.62 -12.06
N GLU A 65 -16.21 -9.83 -13.13
CA GLU A 65 -14.98 -9.42 -13.83
C GLU A 65 -14.34 -8.19 -13.19
N LEU A 66 -15.15 -7.31 -12.60
CA LEU A 66 -14.72 -6.07 -11.95
C LEU A 66 -15.29 -6.00 -10.53
N ILE A 67 -14.42 -5.84 -9.53
CA ILE A 67 -14.81 -5.69 -8.13
C ILE A 67 -14.22 -4.36 -7.66
N ILE A 68 -15.09 -3.44 -7.25
CA ILE A 68 -14.75 -2.07 -6.89
C ILE A 68 -14.77 -1.96 -5.37
N ALA A 69 -13.62 -1.65 -4.76
CA ALA A 69 -13.54 -1.32 -3.35
C ALA A 69 -13.76 0.20 -3.16
N ALA A 70 -14.81 0.57 -2.43
CA ALA A 70 -15.08 1.95 -2.05
C ALA A 70 -14.97 2.10 -0.53
N GLY A 71 -13.86 2.67 -0.06
CA GLY A 71 -13.54 2.75 1.36
C GLY A 71 -12.12 3.26 1.64
N GLY A 72 -11.68 3.13 2.89
CA GLY A 72 -10.28 3.40 3.26
C GLY A 72 -9.39 2.16 3.16
N ASP A 73 -8.15 2.27 3.64
CA ASP A 73 -7.11 1.24 3.51
C ASP A 73 -7.57 -0.15 3.98
N GLY A 74 -8.31 -0.23 5.09
CA GLY A 74 -8.83 -1.51 5.60
C GLY A 74 -9.81 -2.20 4.64
N THR A 75 -10.72 -1.45 4.03
CA THR A 75 -11.67 -1.98 3.03
C THR A 75 -10.94 -2.34 1.75
N ILE A 76 -10.04 -1.47 1.29
CA ILE A 76 -9.24 -1.68 0.07
C ILE A 76 -8.36 -2.94 0.23
N HIS A 77 -7.64 -3.07 1.34
CA HIS A 77 -6.81 -4.23 1.66
C HIS A 77 -7.65 -5.51 1.77
N ALA A 78 -8.81 -5.47 2.42
CA ALA A 78 -9.69 -6.64 2.56
C ALA A 78 -10.21 -7.12 1.20
N VAL A 79 -10.74 -6.22 0.37
CA VAL A 79 -11.21 -6.55 -0.98
C VAL A 79 -10.06 -7.05 -1.84
N ALA A 80 -8.95 -6.33 -1.90
CA ALA A 80 -7.76 -6.73 -2.66
C ALA A 80 -7.26 -8.12 -2.24
N SER A 81 -7.21 -8.41 -0.93
CA SER A 81 -6.85 -9.72 -0.39
C SER A 81 -7.79 -10.84 -0.84
N GLY A 82 -9.08 -10.53 -1.06
CA GLY A 82 -10.05 -11.48 -1.61
C GLY A 82 -9.87 -11.73 -3.11
N LEU A 83 -9.13 -10.87 -3.82
CA LEU A 83 -8.92 -10.97 -5.27
C LEU A 83 -7.53 -11.51 -5.65
N ILE A 84 -6.64 -11.72 -4.68
CA ILE A 84 -5.32 -12.33 -4.91
C ILE A 84 -5.48 -13.68 -5.62
N GLU A 85 -4.68 -13.87 -6.67
CA GLU A 85 -4.66 -15.05 -7.55
C GLU A 85 -5.98 -15.31 -8.28
N ARG A 86 -6.86 -14.29 -8.38
CA ARG A 86 -8.10 -14.34 -9.17
C ARG A 86 -7.98 -13.50 -10.44
N LYS A 87 -8.83 -13.83 -11.42
CA LYS A 87 -8.90 -13.15 -12.72
C LYS A 87 -9.62 -11.81 -12.67
N SER A 88 -10.44 -11.62 -11.64
CA SER A 88 -11.21 -10.40 -11.42
C SER A 88 -10.29 -9.21 -11.21
N THR A 89 -10.64 -8.07 -11.79
CA THR A 89 -9.88 -6.82 -11.65
C THR A 89 -10.42 -6.00 -10.49
N LEU A 90 -9.52 -5.46 -9.67
CA LEU A 90 -9.80 -4.50 -8.63
C LEU A 90 -9.97 -3.09 -9.20
N GLY A 91 -11.09 -2.44 -8.92
CA GLY A 91 -11.25 -0.98 -8.99
C GLY A 91 -11.16 -0.38 -7.60
N ILE A 92 -10.61 0.83 -7.45
CA ILE A 92 -10.45 1.49 -6.16
C ILE A 92 -11.11 2.85 -6.20
N ILE A 93 -11.98 3.13 -5.23
CA ILE A 93 -12.53 4.45 -4.94
C ILE A 93 -12.05 4.83 -3.52
N PRO A 94 -10.98 5.64 -3.41
CA PRO A 94 -10.36 5.97 -2.14
C PRO A 94 -11.25 6.94 -1.33
N MET A 95 -11.73 6.48 -0.18
CA MET A 95 -12.59 7.26 0.72
C MET A 95 -12.03 7.32 2.16
N GLY A 96 -10.83 6.80 2.37
CA GLY A 96 -10.15 6.83 3.67
C GLY A 96 -9.28 8.07 3.86
N THR A 97 -8.55 8.08 4.98
CA THR A 97 -7.61 9.16 5.31
C THR A 97 -6.28 9.03 4.57
N MET A 98 -5.71 7.82 4.47
CA MET A 98 -4.35 7.64 3.91
C MET A 98 -4.40 7.16 2.45
N ASN A 99 -5.23 6.16 2.15
CA ASN A 99 -5.44 5.63 0.80
C ASN A 99 -4.12 5.20 0.12
N ASN A 100 -3.28 4.48 0.85
CA ASN A 100 -1.88 4.22 0.48
C ASN A 100 -1.74 3.47 -0.84
N LEU A 101 -2.50 2.38 -1.03
CA LEU A 101 -2.50 1.63 -2.27
C LEU A 101 -2.97 2.49 -3.45
N ALA A 102 -4.05 3.28 -3.26
CA ALA A 102 -4.53 4.19 -4.29
C ALA A 102 -3.46 5.21 -4.68
N HIS A 103 -2.80 5.82 -3.68
CA HIS A 103 -1.72 6.77 -3.89
C HIS A 103 -0.51 6.15 -4.60
N SER A 104 -0.12 4.94 -4.20
CA SER A 104 0.99 4.19 -4.83
C SER A 104 0.70 3.85 -6.29
N LEU A 105 -0.58 3.64 -6.63
CA LEU A 105 -1.05 3.36 -7.99
C LEU A 105 -1.52 4.61 -8.74
N GLY A 106 -1.28 5.81 -8.22
CA GLY A 106 -1.66 7.07 -8.89
C GLY A 106 -3.17 7.29 -9.03
N ILE A 107 -3.99 6.56 -8.28
CA ILE A 107 -5.45 6.68 -8.31
C ILE A 107 -5.86 7.96 -7.57
N PRO A 108 -6.61 8.86 -8.22
CA PRO A 108 -6.96 10.16 -7.66
C PRO A 108 -8.01 10.04 -6.56
N LEU A 109 -8.02 11.00 -5.63
CA LEU A 109 -8.97 11.04 -4.51
C LEU A 109 -10.42 11.37 -4.90
N PRO A 110 -10.70 12.32 -5.81
CA PRO A 110 -12.08 12.63 -6.20
C PRO A 110 -12.79 11.41 -6.80
N ILE A 111 -14.00 11.11 -6.33
CA ILE A 111 -14.80 9.94 -6.72
C ILE A 111 -14.95 9.88 -8.25
N GLU A 112 -15.31 10.98 -8.89
CA GLU A 112 -15.51 11.04 -10.34
C GLU A 112 -14.23 10.70 -11.12
N ALA A 113 -13.07 11.14 -10.61
CA ALA A 113 -11.79 10.86 -11.21
C ALA A 113 -11.40 9.39 -11.01
N ALA A 114 -11.66 8.81 -9.84
CA ALA A 114 -11.46 7.38 -9.59
C ALA A 114 -12.37 6.51 -10.47
N CYS A 115 -13.65 6.89 -10.64
CA CYS A 115 -14.56 6.24 -11.59
C CYS A 115 -14.03 6.28 -13.03
N ALA A 116 -13.40 7.40 -13.45
CA ALA A 116 -12.78 7.50 -14.75
C ALA A 116 -11.60 6.53 -14.92
N ILE A 117 -10.77 6.34 -13.87
CA ILE A 117 -9.70 5.33 -13.89
C ILE A 117 -10.27 3.92 -13.98
N ILE A 118 -11.33 3.60 -13.23
CA ILE A 118 -11.98 2.29 -13.30
C ILE A 118 -12.49 1.99 -14.72
N ALA A 119 -13.07 2.99 -15.39
CA ALA A 119 -13.67 2.82 -16.71
C ALA A 119 -12.67 2.84 -17.87
N LYS A 120 -11.67 3.74 -17.81
CA LYS A 120 -10.79 4.07 -18.94
C LYS A 120 -9.32 3.74 -18.69
N GLY A 121 -8.94 3.44 -17.45
CA GLY A 121 -7.58 3.06 -17.10
C GLY A 121 -7.20 1.71 -17.67
N GLU A 122 -5.91 1.38 -17.56
CA GLU A 122 -5.40 0.06 -17.95
C GLU A 122 -5.50 -0.92 -16.79
N THR A 123 -5.55 -2.22 -17.11
CA THR A 123 -5.43 -3.28 -16.12
C THR A 123 -3.96 -3.66 -16.00
N ARG A 124 -3.40 -3.54 -14.80
CA ARG A 124 -2.04 -3.97 -14.47
C ARG A 124 -2.10 -5.08 -13.43
N ALA A 125 -1.20 -6.05 -13.56
CA ALA A 125 -1.03 -7.10 -12.56
C ALA A 125 0.11 -6.66 -11.63
N ILE A 126 -0.17 -6.58 -10.33
CA ILE A 126 0.79 -6.21 -9.31
C ILE A 126 1.16 -7.42 -8.45
N ASP A 127 2.37 -7.39 -7.94
CA ASP A 127 2.94 -8.35 -7.04
C ASP A 127 2.34 -8.21 -5.65
N VAL A 128 2.39 -9.30 -4.89
CA VAL A 128 1.91 -9.35 -3.52
C VAL A 128 2.95 -10.04 -2.64
N GLY A 129 3.26 -9.43 -1.52
CA GLY A 129 4.10 -10.04 -0.50
C GLY A 129 3.32 -11.04 0.34
N LYS A 130 3.96 -12.15 0.71
CA LYS A 130 3.41 -13.13 1.65
C LYS A 130 4.40 -13.36 2.77
N ILE A 131 3.97 -13.11 4.00
CA ILE A 131 4.72 -13.37 5.22
C ILE A 131 4.06 -14.53 5.98
N ASN A 132 4.79 -15.64 6.10
CA ASN A 132 4.23 -16.92 6.54
C ASN A 132 2.99 -17.29 5.71
N ASP A 133 1.81 -17.32 6.31
CA ASP A 133 0.55 -17.66 5.64
C ASP A 133 -0.34 -16.44 5.32
N GLN A 134 0.14 -15.23 5.64
CA GLN A 134 -0.62 -13.99 5.49
C GLN A 134 -0.01 -13.11 4.40
N VAL A 135 -0.86 -12.36 3.72
CA VAL A 135 -0.49 -11.51 2.57
C VAL A 135 -0.40 -10.06 2.98
N PHE A 136 0.46 -9.32 2.30
CA PHE A 136 0.54 -7.86 2.38
C PHE A 136 0.78 -7.30 0.98
N ILE A 137 0.19 -6.16 0.70
CA ILE A 137 0.19 -5.46 -0.57
C ILE A 137 1.14 -4.27 -0.53
N GLU A 138 1.31 -3.63 0.63
CA GLU A 138 2.10 -2.41 0.76
C GLU A 138 3.45 -2.67 1.42
N VAL A 139 3.45 -2.88 2.74
CA VAL A 139 4.67 -2.90 3.55
C VAL A 139 4.51 -3.83 4.74
N ALA A 140 5.55 -4.62 5.02
CA ALA A 140 5.73 -5.35 6.27
C ALA A 140 6.90 -4.78 7.08
N GLY A 141 6.68 -4.54 8.36
CA GLY A 141 7.66 -4.06 9.33
C GLY A 141 8.01 -5.11 10.37
N ILE A 142 9.29 -5.21 10.72
CA ILE A 142 9.81 -6.11 11.75
C ILE A 142 10.67 -5.29 12.72
N GLY A 143 10.43 -5.47 14.02
CA GLY A 143 11.17 -4.77 15.07
C GLY A 143 10.51 -3.47 15.48
N LEU A 144 11.25 -2.36 15.51
CA LEU A 144 10.78 -1.11 16.10
C LEU A 144 9.51 -0.57 15.44
N GLU A 145 9.39 -0.66 14.12
CA GLU A 145 8.18 -0.28 13.38
C GLU A 145 6.95 -1.04 13.89
N ALA A 146 7.01 -2.37 13.92
CA ALA A 146 5.93 -3.20 14.44
C ALA A 146 5.64 -2.94 15.93
N ALA A 147 6.68 -2.70 16.73
CA ALA A 147 6.53 -2.40 18.16
C ALA A 147 5.87 -1.03 18.41
N LEU A 148 6.08 -0.05 17.53
CA LEU A 148 5.45 1.28 17.61
C LEU A 148 4.02 1.28 17.06
N PHE A 149 3.63 0.27 16.30
CA PHE A 149 2.33 0.24 15.63
C PHE A 149 1.12 0.44 16.56
N PRO A 150 1.01 -0.24 17.73
CA PRO A 150 -0.12 -0.03 18.64
C PRO A 150 -0.24 1.41 19.15
N ALA A 151 0.91 2.08 19.34
CA ALA A 151 0.94 3.48 19.75
C ALA A 151 0.50 4.42 18.62
N ALA A 152 0.86 4.10 17.36
CA ALA A 152 0.43 4.85 16.19
C ALA A 152 -1.09 4.73 15.97
N GLU A 153 -1.68 3.55 16.14
CA GLU A 153 -3.13 3.35 16.04
C GLU A 153 -3.92 4.09 17.13
N ALA A 154 -3.38 4.15 18.35
CA ALA A 154 -3.98 4.95 19.43
C ALA A 154 -4.06 6.44 19.08
N ILE A 155 -3.09 6.98 18.34
CA ILE A 155 -3.09 8.38 17.89
C ILE A 155 -4.17 8.64 16.84
N LYS A 156 -4.48 7.66 15.99
CA LYS A 156 -5.54 7.78 14.97
C LYS A 156 -6.95 7.77 15.56
N SER A 157 -7.10 7.26 16.79
CA SER A 157 -8.39 7.18 17.47
C SER A 157 -8.84 8.56 17.97
N PRO A 158 -10.12 8.96 17.77
CA PRO A 158 -10.61 10.27 18.20
C PRO A 158 -10.42 10.50 19.70
N GLY A 159 -9.82 11.64 20.06
CA GLY A 159 -9.71 12.09 21.45
C GLY A 159 -8.31 12.56 21.85
N VAL A 160 -8.27 13.56 22.75
CA VAL A 160 -7.00 14.06 23.29
C VAL A 160 -6.33 13.00 24.17
N ILE A 161 -7.12 12.22 24.91
CA ILE A 161 -6.61 11.18 25.81
C ILE A 161 -5.94 10.05 25.02
N SER A 162 -6.56 9.56 23.95
CA SER A 162 -5.98 8.52 23.08
C SER A 162 -4.69 8.99 22.43
N THR A 163 -4.68 10.25 21.95
CA THR A 163 -3.49 10.90 21.39
C THR A 163 -2.34 10.97 22.39
N VAL A 164 -2.59 11.46 23.61
CA VAL A 164 -1.56 11.58 24.67
C VAL A 164 -1.03 10.20 25.06
N HIS A 165 -1.90 9.21 25.25
CA HIS A 165 -1.48 7.84 25.55
C HIS A 165 -0.65 7.24 24.42
N GLY A 166 -1.06 7.42 23.16
CA GLY A 166 -0.31 6.95 21.99
C GLY A 166 1.08 7.57 21.92
N VAL A 167 1.20 8.89 22.10
CA VAL A 167 2.51 9.57 22.11
C VAL A 167 3.40 9.08 23.26
N LEU A 168 2.87 8.98 24.48
CA LEU A 168 3.63 8.51 25.64
C LEU A 168 4.09 7.06 25.48
N ASN A 169 3.19 6.17 25.06
CA ASN A 169 3.50 4.76 24.81
C ASN A 169 4.51 4.62 23.67
N GLY A 170 4.35 5.38 22.58
CA GLY A 170 5.30 5.39 21.47
C GLY A 170 6.70 5.83 21.92
N LEU A 171 6.80 6.87 22.75
CA LEU A 171 8.07 7.32 23.31
C LEU A 171 8.69 6.26 24.24
N LEU A 172 7.91 5.67 25.14
CA LEU A 172 8.38 4.62 26.05
C LEU A 172 8.86 3.39 25.28
N THR A 173 8.10 2.95 24.27
CA THR A 173 8.49 1.86 23.37
C THR A 173 9.78 2.21 22.65
N LEU A 174 9.89 3.41 22.07
CA LEU A 174 11.10 3.85 21.40
C LEU A 174 12.31 3.83 22.35
N LEU A 175 12.18 4.32 23.58
CA LEU A 175 13.28 4.37 24.55
C LEU A 175 13.71 2.97 25.01
N ASN A 176 12.74 2.06 25.21
CA ASN A 176 13.00 0.72 25.73
C ASN A 176 13.40 -0.31 24.67
N PHE A 177 13.03 -0.10 23.40
CA PHE A 177 13.33 -1.04 22.33
C PHE A 177 14.85 -1.15 22.11
N LYS A 178 15.39 -2.36 22.00
CA LYS A 178 16.81 -2.58 21.76
C LYS A 178 17.03 -3.09 20.34
N PRO A 179 18.08 -2.66 19.63
CA PRO A 179 18.49 -3.32 18.39
C PRO A 179 18.63 -4.82 18.61
N THR A 180 18.09 -5.61 17.69
CA THR A 180 18.04 -7.06 17.79
C THR A 180 18.97 -7.68 16.76
N LYS A 181 19.63 -8.78 17.14
CA LYS A 181 20.38 -9.62 16.21
C LYS A 181 19.41 -10.45 15.38
N LEU A 182 19.32 -10.13 14.10
CA LEU A 182 18.48 -10.79 13.11
C LEU A 182 19.38 -11.63 12.19
N LYS A 183 19.06 -12.91 12.05
CA LYS A 183 19.64 -13.80 11.04
C LYS A 183 18.70 -13.81 9.83
N ILE A 184 19.18 -13.32 8.71
CA ILE A 184 18.41 -13.17 7.47
C ILE A 184 19.08 -14.01 6.38
N SER A 185 18.33 -14.88 5.74
CA SER A 185 18.71 -15.49 4.47
C SER A 185 17.88 -14.90 3.34
N PHE A 186 18.51 -14.65 2.19
CA PHE A 186 17.85 -14.14 0.99
C PHE A 186 17.78 -15.24 -0.08
N ASP A 187 17.51 -14.87 -1.34
CA ASP A 187 17.31 -15.80 -2.46
C ASP A 187 18.41 -16.84 -2.67
N ASP A 188 19.65 -16.48 -2.39
CA ASP A 188 20.84 -17.33 -2.54
C ASP A 188 21.03 -18.31 -1.36
N ASN A 189 20.09 -18.34 -0.41
CA ASN A 189 20.21 -19.05 0.87
C ASN A 189 21.45 -18.67 1.70
N THR A 190 22.10 -17.54 1.40
CA THR A 190 23.23 -17.05 2.19
C THR A 190 22.72 -16.42 3.47
N HIS A 191 23.27 -16.86 4.61
CA HIS A 191 22.87 -16.33 5.92
C HIS A 191 23.73 -15.14 6.29
N HIS A 192 23.07 -14.01 6.53
CA HIS A 192 23.68 -12.81 7.05
C HIS A 192 23.16 -12.51 8.45
N THR A 193 24.03 -12.01 9.32
CA THR A 193 23.62 -11.52 10.65
C THR A 193 23.67 -10.00 10.67
N TYR A 194 22.54 -9.40 11.05
CA TYR A 194 22.37 -7.96 11.19
C TYR A 194 22.03 -7.63 12.64
N GLU A 195 22.69 -6.62 13.20
CA GLU A 195 22.18 -5.94 14.39
C GLU A 195 21.39 -4.73 13.93
N ALA A 196 20.07 -4.84 13.97
CA ALA A 196 19.15 -3.88 13.39
C ALA A 196 18.06 -3.48 14.38
N ILE A 197 17.66 -2.22 14.31
CA ILE A 197 16.52 -1.71 15.09
C ILE A 197 15.20 -2.05 14.39
N GLN A 198 15.24 -2.20 13.07
CA GLN A 198 14.09 -2.42 12.20
C GLN A 198 14.53 -3.08 10.89
N VAL A 199 13.64 -3.90 10.33
CA VAL A 199 13.66 -4.32 8.94
C VAL A 199 12.30 -3.99 8.35
N THR A 200 12.27 -3.29 7.22
CA THR A 200 11.05 -2.97 6.48
C THR A 200 11.13 -3.66 5.12
N ILE A 201 10.06 -4.32 4.73
CA ILE A 201 9.94 -5.07 3.49
C ILE A 201 8.82 -4.42 2.70
N CYS A 202 9.17 -3.79 1.59
CA CYS A 202 8.26 -2.98 0.80
C CYS A 202 7.91 -3.69 -0.50
N ASN A 203 6.61 -3.69 -0.80
CA ASN A 203 6.08 -3.93 -2.13
C ASN A 203 5.64 -2.60 -2.75
N ALA A 204 5.09 -1.67 -1.95
CA ALA A 204 4.65 -0.34 -2.41
C ALA A 204 5.63 0.79 -2.05
N PRO A 205 5.69 1.87 -2.86
CA PRO A 205 6.54 3.04 -2.61
C PRO A 205 6.06 3.93 -1.45
N TYR A 206 4.78 3.89 -1.11
CA TYR A 206 4.19 4.68 -0.02
C TYR A 206 3.52 3.78 1.03
N TYR A 207 3.58 4.23 2.28
CA TYR A 207 2.91 3.61 3.43
C TYR A 207 2.51 4.69 4.45
N GLY A 208 1.50 4.42 5.27
CA GLY A 208 1.08 5.34 6.35
C GLY A 208 0.66 6.72 5.83
N ALA A 209 0.93 7.80 6.56
CA ALA A 209 0.52 9.15 6.14
C ALA A 209 1.41 9.71 5.00
N HIS A 210 1.30 9.13 3.80
CA HIS A 210 2.11 9.46 2.61
C HIS A 210 3.62 9.31 2.83
N PHE A 211 4.01 8.37 3.70
CA PHE A 211 5.42 8.13 3.99
C PHE A 211 6.04 7.37 2.81
N GLN A 212 6.79 8.09 1.98
CA GLN A 212 7.50 7.49 0.85
C GLN A 212 8.75 6.76 1.36
N VAL A 213 8.69 5.43 1.44
CA VAL A 213 9.80 4.63 1.98
C VAL A 213 10.98 4.65 1.01
N ALA A 214 10.72 4.35 -0.25
CA ALA A 214 11.62 4.64 -1.36
C ALA A 214 10.82 4.86 -2.66
N PRO A 215 11.27 5.77 -3.55
CA PRO A 215 10.48 6.25 -4.69
C PRO A 215 10.52 5.32 -5.89
N ASP A 216 11.56 4.49 -5.94
CA ASP A 216 11.92 3.57 -7.00
C ASP A 216 11.53 2.13 -6.62
N ILE A 217 10.64 1.97 -5.63
CA ILE A 217 9.99 0.69 -5.35
C ILE A 217 8.91 0.49 -6.41
N ILE A 218 8.94 -0.67 -7.04
CA ILE A 218 8.05 -1.06 -8.12
C ILE A 218 7.22 -2.25 -7.66
N MET A 219 5.92 -2.21 -7.88
CA MET A 219 4.94 -3.19 -7.42
C MET A 219 4.69 -4.29 -8.46
N ASP A 220 5.38 -4.30 -9.60
CA ASP A 220 5.22 -5.26 -10.69
C ASP A 220 6.55 -5.73 -11.32
N ASP A 221 7.63 -5.74 -10.53
CA ASP A 221 8.97 -6.19 -10.96
C ASP A 221 9.34 -7.61 -10.50
N GLY A 222 8.47 -8.25 -9.72
CA GLY A 222 8.63 -9.57 -9.15
C GLY A 222 9.64 -9.63 -8.01
N GLU A 223 9.95 -8.51 -7.35
CA GLU A 223 10.85 -8.41 -6.21
C GLU A 223 10.20 -7.65 -5.04
N LEU A 224 10.74 -7.82 -3.83
CA LEU A 224 10.43 -7.03 -2.65
C LEU A 224 11.67 -6.25 -2.23
N ASP A 225 11.46 -5.02 -1.78
CA ASP A 225 12.52 -4.14 -1.30
C ASP A 225 12.73 -4.29 0.21
N VAL A 226 13.86 -4.88 0.59
CA VAL A 226 14.21 -5.12 2.00
C VAL A 226 15.17 -4.04 2.49
N ILE A 227 14.72 -3.24 3.43
CA ILE A 227 15.44 -2.12 4.03
C ILE A 227 15.80 -2.46 5.48
N ILE A 228 17.10 -2.52 5.76
CA ILE A 228 17.64 -2.93 7.05
C ILE A 228 18.31 -1.74 7.72
N TYR A 229 17.78 -1.34 8.88
CA TYR A 229 18.25 -0.19 9.67
C TYR A 229 19.29 -0.65 10.70
N ARG A 230 20.56 -0.72 10.28
CA ARG A 230 21.66 -1.25 11.09
C ARG A 230 22.21 -0.22 12.08
N GLN A 231 22.41 -0.59 13.34
CA GLN A 231 23.13 0.27 14.30
C GLN A 231 22.59 1.71 14.41
N PHE A 232 21.28 1.89 14.21
CA PHE A 232 20.61 3.18 14.39
C PHE A 232 20.53 3.51 15.88
N SER A 233 20.98 4.72 16.26
CA SER A 233 20.62 5.28 17.56
C SER A 233 19.16 5.77 17.51
N LYS A 234 18.54 5.98 18.67
CA LYS A 234 17.17 6.49 18.75
C LYS A 234 17.05 7.88 18.11
N LEU A 235 18.05 8.74 18.32
CA LEU A 235 18.11 10.04 17.68
C LEU A 235 18.24 9.92 16.15
N ALA A 236 19.11 9.04 15.65
CA ALA A 236 19.26 8.82 14.22
C ALA A 236 17.96 8.28 13.58
N TYR A 237 17.22 7.43 14.30
CA TYR A 237 15.91 6.94 13.86
C TYR A 237 14.89 8.08 13.75
N ILE A 238 14.75 8.92 14.78
CA ILE A 238 13.85 10.08 14.75
C ILE A 238 14.24 11.04 13.63
N GLN A 239 15.51 11.40 13.50
CA GLN A 239 16.00 12.28 12.44
C GLN A 239 15.71 11.73 11.05
N HIS A 240 15.87 10.41 10.87
CA HIS A 240 15.56 9.76 9.63
C HIS A 240 14.06 9.77 9.32
N ALA A 241 13.20 9.47 10.30
CA ALA A 241 11.75 9.55 10.15
C ALA A 241 11.29 10.98 9.76
N ILE A 242 11.84 12.02 10.38
CA ILE A 242 11.56 13.43 10.04
C ILE A 242 12.07 13.77 8.63
N SER A 243 13.25 13.27 8.25
CA SER A 243 13.79 13.48 6.90
C SER A 243 12.85 12.90 5.84
N ILE A 244 12.43 11.64 6.00
CA ILE A 244 11.54 11.00 5.04
C ILE A 244 10.17 11.67 4.99
N SER A 245 9.60 12.07 6.14
CA SER A 245 8.29 12.75 6.14
C SER A 245 8.33 14.11 5.43
N GLN A 246 9.51 14.73 5.30
CA GLN A 246 9.74 15.94 4.51
C GLN A 246 10.09 15.65 3.04
N GLY A 247 9.99 14.40 2.59
CA GLY A 247 10.40 13.96 1.25
C GLY A 247 11.91 13.97 1.03
N ARG A 248 12.72 14.16 2.09
CA ARG A 248 14.18 14.23 1.99
C ARG A 248 14.80 12.84 2.08
N ARG A 249 15.69 12.56 1.14
CA ARG A 249 16.35 11.25 0.99
C ARG A 249 17.82 11.35 1.38
N VAL A 250 18.07 11.72 2.64
CA VAL A 250 19.45 11.81 3.14
C VAL A 250 20.04 10.41 3.16
N PHE A 251 21.11 10.19 2.41
CA PHE A 251 21.85 8.93 2.40
C PHE A 251 22.27 8.58 3.84
N GLN A 252 21.83 7.42 4.31
CA GLN A 252 22.22 6.89 5.61
C GLN A 252 23.12 5.66 5.37
N PRO A 253 24.44 5.73 5.64
CA PRO A 253 25.37 4.61 5.45
C PRO A 253 24.98 3.33 6.22
N LYS A 254 24.13 3.51 7.23
CA LYS A 254 23.61 2.49 8.13
C LYS A 254 22.38 1.77 7.58
N ILE A 255 21.80 2.24 6.48
CA ILE A 255 20.71 1.59 5.78
C ILE A 255 21.31 0.65 4.73
N ARG A 256 20.84 -0.59 4.71
CA ARG A 256 21.10 -1.53 3.62
C ARG A 256 19.79 -1.83 2.93
N ARG A 257 19.74 -1.63 1.62
CA ARG A 257 18.62 -2.01 0.76
C ARG A 257 19.04 -3.21 -0.08
N ARG A 258 18.13 -4.18 -0.24
CA ARG A 258 18.31 -5.33 -1.14
C ARG A 258 16.95 -5.68 -1.73
N ARG A 259 16.87 -5.81 -3.06
CA ARG A 259 15.71 -6.42 -3.72
C ARG A 259 15.84 -7.94 -3.71
N VAL A 260 14.76 -8.63 -3.38
CA VAL A 260 14.73 -10.10 -3.25
C VAL A 260 13.40 -10.66 -3.67
N LYS A 261 13.38 -11.92 -4.11
CA LYS A 261 12.13 -12.67 -4.32
C LYS A 261 11.64 -13.33 -3.05
N SER A 262 12.58 -13.63 -2.15
CA SER A 262 12.32 -14.31 -0.91
C SER A 262 13.37 -13.98 0.16
N LEU A 263 12.93 -14.03 1.41
CA LEU A 263 13.82 -14.02 2.56
C LEU A 263 13.27 -14.88 3.69
N SER A 264 14.14 -15.35 4.56
CA SER A 264 13.76 -15.89 5.87
C SER A 264 14.48 -15.11 6.95
N ILE A 265 13.76 -14.70 7.97
CA ILE A 265 14.26 -13.89 9.08
C ILE A 265 13.99 -14.60 10.39
N SER A 266 15.00 -14.70 11.24
CA SER A 266 14.92 -15.28 12.57
C SER A 266 15.74 -14.49 13.57
N SER A 267 15.43 -14.68 14.85
CA SER A 267 16.08 -14.00 15.98
C SER A 267 16.13 -14.96 17.16
N ASN A 268 16.94 -14.64 18.17
CA ASN A 268 17.05 -15.47 19.38
C ASN A 268 15.83 -15.34 20.32
N HIS A 269 15.04 -14.28 20.16
CA HIS A 269 13.80 -14.03 20.90
C HIS A 269 12.74 -13.53 19.92
N PRO A 270 11.44 -13.82 20.15
CA PRO A 270 10.37 -13.32 19.29
C PRO A 270 10.44 -11.80 19.09
N VAL A 271 10.40 -11.37 17.83
CA VAL A 271 10.34 -9.95 17.44
C VAL A 271 9.04 -9.72 16.69
N GLU A 272 8.31 -8.69 17.07
CA GLU A 272 7.03 -8.30 16.47
C GLU A 272 7.14 -8.08 14.96
N ILE A 273 6.09 -8.51 14.26
CA ILE A 273 5.89 -8.35 12.83
C ILE A 273 4.52 -7.71 12.62
N GLN A 274 4.48 -6.73 11.73
CA GLN A 274 3.27 -6.06 11.29
C GLN A 274 3.32 -5.97 9.76
N ALA A 275 2.17 -6.02 9.09
CA ALA A 275 2.07 -5.70 7.67
C ALA A 275 0.73 -5.04 7.35
N ASP A 276 0.73 -4.04 6.46
CA ASP A 276 -0.45 -3.29 6.01
C ASP A 276 -1.38 -2.83 7.14
N GLY A 277 -0.82 -2.41 8.28
CA GLY A 277 -1.62 -1.98 9.43
C GLY A 277 -2.22 -3.11 10.27
N LEU A 278 -1.79 -4.36 10.07
CA LEU A 278 -2.28 -5.52 10.82
C LEU A 278 -1.12 -6.26 11.53
N PRO A 279 -1.31 -6.72 12.79
CA PRO A 279 -0.34 -7.59 13.45
C PRO A 279 -0.17 -8.92 12.71
N HIS A 280 1.08 -9.34 12.50
CA HIS A 280 1.45 -10.55 11.74
C HIS A 280 2.28 -11.54 12.57
N GLY A 281 2.23 -11.43 13.91
CA GLY A 281 2.89 -12.33 14.85
C GLY A 281 4.36 -11.97 15.06
N HIS A 282 5.23 -12.99 15.13
CA HIS A 282 6.63 -12.83 15.49
C HIS A 282 7.55 -13.63 14.58
N THR A 283 8.83 -13.26 14.57
CA THR A 283 9.90 -14.09 14.03
C THR A 283 9.98 -15.46 14.73
N PRO A 284 10.37 -16.55 14.04
CA PRO A 284 10.86 -16.59 12.67
C PRO A 284 9.75 -16.39 11.63
N ALA A 285 10.10 -15.76 10.51
CA ALA A 285 9.18 -15.56 9.42
C ALA A 285 9.85 -15.83 8.07
N ARG A 286 9.08 -16.40 7.14
CA ARG A 286 9.45 -16.53 5.74
C ARG A 286 8.63 -15.54 4.93
N VAL A 287 9.30 -14.76 4.11
CA VAL A 287 8.67 -13.79 3.21
C VAL A 287 8.96 -14.18 1.77
N ILE A 288 7.94 -14.19 0.93
CA ILE A 288 8.04 -14.47 -0.50
C ILE A 288 7.17 -13.48 -1.27
N VAL A 289 7.60 -13.15 -2.48
CA VAL A 289 6.76 -12.41 -3.44
C VAL A 289 5.99 -13.40 -4.30
N THR A 290 4.71 -13.12 -4.52
CA THR A 290 3.91 -13.75 -5.57
C THR A 290 3.75 -12.74 -6.69
N SER A 291 4.42 -12.98 -7.82
CA SER A 291 4.42 -12.04 -8.92
C SER A 291 3.07 -11.98 -9.64
N ALA A 292 2.67 -10.80 -10.10
CA ALA A 292 1.46 -10.57 -10.89
C ALA A 292 0.19 -11.18 -10.27
N ALA A 293 0.08 -11.14 -8.94
CA ALA A 293 -0.93 -11.85 -8.17
C ALA A 293 -2.28 -11.10 -8.08
N LEU A 294 -2.31 -9.79 -8.33
CA LEU A 294 -3.53 -8.98 -8.21
C LEU A 294 -3.69 -8.07 -9.43
N HIS A 295 -4.83 -8.17 -10.12
CA HIS A 295 -5.16 -7.29 -11.24
C HIS A 295 -5.85 -6.02 -10.73
N VAL A 296 -5.38 -4.84 -11.14
CA VAL A 296 -5.89 -3.54 -10.68
C VAL A 296 -6.09 -2.57 -11.85
N ARG A 297 -7.15 -1.77 -11.81
CA ARG A 297 -7.35 -0.61 -12.70
C ARG A 297 -6.50 0.55 -12.24
N VAL A 298 -5.62 1.03 -13.12
CA VAL A 298 -4.70 2.14 -12.84
C VAL A 298 -4.70 3.16 -13.98
N PRO A 299 -4.23 4.40 -13.74
CA PRO A 299 -4.03 5.38 -14.81
C PRO A 299 -3.10 4.84 -15.90
N THR A 300 -3.32 5.27 -17.14
CA THR A 300 -2.47 4.90 -18.30
C THR A 300 -1.13 5.64 -18.33
N ILE A 301 -0.99 6.72 -17.56
CA ILE A 301 0.22 7.52 -17.39
C ILE A 301 0.40 7.87 -15.93
N ASN A 302 1.64 8.07 -15.49
CA ASN A 302 1.99 8.49 -14.12
C ASN A 302 1.48 7.55 -13.03
N THR A 303 1.85 6.28 -13.10
CA THR A 303 1.57 5.30 -12.04
C THR A 303 2.84 5.08 -11.21
N PRO A 304 3.02 5.78 -10.06
CA PRO A 304 4.33 5.92 -9.42
C PRO A 304 4.96 4.60 -8.96
N GLY A 305 4.12 3.64 -8.55
CA GLY A 305 4.56 2.34 -8.08
C GLY A 305 4.65 1.26 -9.17
N LEU A 306 4.49 1.57 -10.46
CA LEU A 306 4.60 0.57 -11.53
C LEU A 306 5.68 0.95 -12.53
N HIS A 307 6.22 -0.04 -13.23
CA HIS A 307 6.99 0.24 -14.44
C HIS A 307 6.14 1.06 -15.44
N GLU A 308 6.78 1.97 -16.17
CA GLU A 308 6.14 2.57 -17.34
C GLU A 308 5.74 1.44 -18.29
N GLY A 309 4.47 1.43 -18.72
CA GLY A 309 3.99 0.46 -19.69
C GLY A 309 4.82 0.56 -20.98
N PRO A 310 4.83 -0.48 -21.84
CA PRO A 310 5.53 -0.38 -23.11
C PRO A 310 5.08 0.89 -23.85
N GLU A 311 6.03 1.76 -24.22
CA GLU A 311 5.74 2.93 -25.06
C GLU A 311 4.94 2.45 -26.27
N LEU A 312 3.73 3.00 -26.45
CA LEU A 312 2.97 2.77 -27.66
C LEU A 312 3.85 3.19 -28.85
N PRO A 313 4.08 2.31 -29.85
CA PRO A 313 4.87 2.67 -31.02
C PRO A 313 4.12 3.77 -31.78
N GLY A 314 4.57 5.01 -31.63
CA GLY A 314 3.93 6.18 -32.26
C GLY A 314 4.27 7.55 -31.66
N ALA A 315 4.87 7.62 -30.46
CA ALA A 315 5.15 8.91 -29.81
C ALA A 315 6.41 9.64 -30.32
N GLN A 316 7.17 9.08 -31.26
CA GLN A 316 8.42 9.70 -31.75
C GLN A 316 8.28 10.54 -33.03
N GLU A 317 7.16 10.52 -33.76
CA GLU A 317 7.08 11.25 -35.06
C GLU A 317 6.65 12.73 -34.96
N SER A 318 6.15 13.19 -33.82
CA SER A 318 5.67 14.58 -33.67
C SER A 318 6.76 15.61 -33.31
N SER A 319 8.00 15.18 -33.03
CA SER A 319 9.12 16.10 -32.71
C SER A 319 9.97 16.51 -33.92
N LEU A 320 9.81 15.86 -35.08
CA LEU A 320 10.64 16.10 -36.26
C LEU A 320 10.07 17.12 -37.28
N LEU A 321 8.81 17.56 -37.13
CA LEU A 321 8.18 18.49 -38.08
C LEU A 321 8.22 19.98 -37.65
N ALA A 322 8.70 20.31 -36.44
CA ALA A 322 8.76 21.70 -35.97
C ALA A 322 10.08 22.44 -36.27
N GLY A 323 11.07 21.78 -36.90
CA GLY A 323 12.43 22.32 -37.05
C GLY A 323 12.75 23.04 -38.37
N SER A 324 11.79 23.23 -39.29
CA SER A 324 12.10 23.69 -40.66
C SER A 324 11.28 24.87 -41.18
N GLN A 325 10.93 25.86 -40.34
CA GLN A 325 10.50 27.16 -40.85
C GLN A 325 11.04 28.30 -39.98
N ASN A 326 12.24 28.78 -40.34
CA ASN A 326 12.56 30.22 -40.41
C ASN A 326 14.03 30.43 -40.82
N LYS A 327 14.24 30.49 -42.14
CA LYS A 327 15.28 31.31 -42.76
C LYS A 327 14.58 32.17 -43.81
N GLN A 328 14.44 33.45 -43.52
CA GLN A 328 14.68 34.58 -44.44
C GLN A 328 14.62 35.88 -43.66
#